data_AF-A0A800EXU5-F1
#
_entry.id   AF-A0A800EXU5-F1
#
_cell.length_a   1.000
_cell.length_b   1.000
_cell.length_c   1.000
_cell.angle_alpha   90.00
_cell.angle_beta   90.00
_cell.angle_gamma   90.00
#
_symmetry.space_group_name_H-M   'P 1'
#
loop_
_entity.id
_entity.type
_entity.pdbx_description
1 polymer ?
#
loop_
_entity_poly.entity_id
_entity_poly.type
_entity_poly.pdbx_seq_one_letter_code
_entity_poly.pdbx_strand_id
1 'polypeptide(L)' 'MQAVKGPGADPKYYGVVTEPTERRLRVMYNGEVIADSTNAQLMFETRHRPIYYFPIVDVRMDLLESTDHATT' A
#
# COMPACT_ATOMS: atom_id res chain seq x y z
N MET A 1 18.15 -15.39 5.65
CA MET A 1 17.82 -15.25 4.23
C MET A 1 17.96 -13.78 3.86
N GLN A 2 18.65 -13.51 2.76
CA GLN A 2 19.39 -12.29 2.48
C GLN A 2 18.45 -11.09 2.25
N ALA A 3 18.79 -9.93 2.83
CA ALA A 3 18.20 -8.67 2.41
C ALA A 3 18.54 -8.45 0.93
N VAL A 4 17.55 -8.57 0.06
CA VAL A 4 17.70 -8.21 -1.34
C VAL A 4 17.82 -6.70 -1.38
N LYS A 5 19.05 -6.20 -1.46
CA LYS A 5 19.34 -4.80 -1.75
C LYS A 5 18.89 -4.56 -3.20
N GLY A 6 17.62 -4.19 -3.35
CA GLY A 6 17.04 -3.88 -4.66
C GLY A 6 17.80 -2.73 -5.33
N PRO A 7 17.83 -2.68 -6.68
CA PRO A 7 18.73 -1.84 -7.49
C PRO A 7 18.39 -0.34 -7.48
N GLY A 8 17.73 0.18 -6.44
CA GLY A 8 17.09 1.50 -6.41
C GLY A 8 18.01 2.73 -6.37
N ALA A 9 19.27 2.64 -6.84
CA ALA A 9 20.22 3.75 -6.85
C ALA A 9 20.72 4.15 -8.26
N ASP A 10 20.20 3.53 -9.35
CA ASP A 10 20.51 3.93 -10.73
C ASP A 10 19.30 4.64 -11.38
N PRO A 11 19.44 5.89 -11.86
CA PRO A 11 18.37 6.63 -12.56
C PRO A 11 17.84 5.98 -13.83
N LYS A 12 18.46 4.91 -14.38
CA LYS A 12 17.94 4.13 -15.52
C LYS A 12 16.88 3.08 -15.15
N TYR A 13 16.67 2.77 -13.87
CA TYR A 13 15.75 1.70 -13.44
C TYR A 13 14.70 2.26 -12.47
N TYR A 14 13.60 2.75 -13.03
CA TYR A 14 12.39 3.03 -12.26
C TYR A 14 11.68 1.70 -12.00
N GLY A 15 11.36 1.40 -10.74
CA GLY A 15 10.80 0.12 -10.35
C GLY A 15 9.76 0.24 -9.25
N VAL A 16 8.81 -0.70 -9.28
CA VAL A 16 7.78 -0.90 -8.27
C VAL A 16 7.94 -2.31 -7.71
N VAL A 17 8.04 -2.42 -6.38
CA VAL A 17 8.08 -3.69 -5.67
C VAL A 17 7.13 -3.66 -4.49
N THR A 18 6.56 -4.81 -4.14
CA THR A 18 5.67 -4.98 -2.99
C THR A 18 6.17 -6.09 -2.08
N GLU A 19 6.05 -5.91 -0.78
CA GLU A 19 6.34 -6.93 0.23
C GLU A 19 5.20 -7.04 1.25
N PRO A 20 4.94 -8.23 1.81
CA PRO A 20 3.96 -8.37 2.88
C PRO A 20 4.43 -7.66 4.15
N THR A 21 3.50 -7.05 4.88
CA THR A 21 3.78 -6.56 6.24
C THR A 21 3.19 -7.49 7.29
N GLU A 22 3.96 -7.78 8.34
CA GLU A 22 3.50 -8.56 9.49
C GLU A 22 2.71 -7.70 10.50
N ARG A 23 2.60 -6.38 10.26
CA ARG A 23 1.88 -5.46 11.14
C ARG A 23 0.39 -5.55 10.88
N ARG A 24 -0.41 -5.46 11.95
CA ARG A 24 -1.82 -5.12 11.84
C ARG A 24 -1.95 -3.62 11.55
N LEU A 25 -2.57 -3.27 10.43
CA LEU A 25 -2.79 -1.89 10.01
C LEU A 25 -4.26 -1.55 10.07
N ARG A 26 -4.57 -0.32 10.51
CA ARG A 26 -5.93 0.19 10.58
C ARG A 26 -6.01 1.58 9.98
N VAL A 27 -6.96 1.77 9.06
CA VAL A 27 -7.31 3.08 8.50
C VAL A 27 -8.55 3.59 9.22
N MET A 28 -8.47 4.78 9.79
CA MET A 28 -9.56 5.39 10.54
C MET A 28 -9.88 6.78 10.00
N TYR A 29 -11.18 7.09 9.95
CA TYR A 29 -11.68 8.42 9.62
C TYR A 29 -12.81 8.78 10.58
N ASN A 30 -12.69 9.91 11.27
CA ASN A 30 -13.67 10.36 12.28
C ASN A 30 -14.05 9.30 13.32
N GLY A 31 -13.09 8.48 13.74
CA GLY A 31 -13.30 7.41 14.73
C GLY A 31 -13.83 6.10 14.13
N GLU A 32 -14.25 6.08 12.87
CA GLU A 32 -14.73 4.89 12.17
C GLU A 32 -13.58 4.15 11.49
N VAL A 33 -13.58 2.82 11.60
CA VAL A 33 -12.57 1.98 10.93
C VAL A 33 -13.02 1.66 9.51
N ILE A 34 -12.26 2.15 8.53
CA ILE A 34 -12.52 1.90 7.10
C ILE A 34 -11.83 0.62 6.63
N ALA A 35 -10.62 0.35 7.13
CA ALA A 35 -9.87 -0.88 6.81
C ALA A 35 -9.13 -1.38 8.05
N ASP A 36 -9.07 -2.70 8.23
CA ASP A 36 -8.31 -3.36 9.29
C ASP A 36 -7.73 -4.66 8.75
N SER A 37 -6.41 -4.72 8.57
CA SER A 37 -5.75 -5.81 7.86
C SER A 37 -4.50 -6.29 8.59
N THR A 38 -4.30 -7.60 8.60
CA THR A 38 -3.02 -8.25 8.91
C THR A 38 -2.32 -8.79 7.66
N ASN A 39 -2.88 -8.52 6.47
CA ASN A 39 -2.45 -9.05 5.17
C ASN A 39 -2.08 -7.93 4.18
N ALA A 40 -1.88 -6.71 4.67
CA ALA A 40 -1.50 -5.57 3.87
C ALA A 40 -0.12 -5.75 3.22
N GLN A 41 0.10 -5.04 2.12
CA GLN A 41 1.37 -5.01 1.39
C GLN A 41 1.99 -3.62 1.49
N LEU A 42 3.30 -3.54 1.67
CA LEU A 42 4.07 -2.31 1.57
C LEU A 42 4.67 -2.20 0.17
N MET A 43 4.29 -1.16 -0.57
CA MET A 43 4.81 -0.86 -1.90
C MET A 43 5.94 0.16 -1.81
N PHE A 44 7.01 -0.12 -2.54
CA PHE A 44 8.11 0.80 -2.80
C PHE A 44 8.13 1.16 -4.28
N GLU A 45 8.13 2.46 -4.55
CA GLU A 45 8.34 3.00 -5.89
C GLU A 45 9.55 3.93 -5.86
N THR A 46 10.41 3.83 -6.87
CA THR A 46 11.66 4.58 -6.94
C THR A 46 11.44 6.09 -6.73
N ARG A 47 12.08 6.67 -5.71
CA ARG A 47 11.98 8.10 -5.31
C ARG A 47 10.65 8.51 -4.68
N HIS A 48 9.75 7.58 -4.40
CA HIS A 48 8.54 7.84 -3.62
C HIS A 48 8.65 7.28 -2.21
N ARG A 49 7.86 7.84 -1.29
CA ARG A 49 7.71 7.24 0.03
C ARG A 49 6.92 5.94 -0.11
N PRO A 50 7.22 4.92 0.70
CA PRO A 50 6.45 3.68 0.69
C PRO A 50 4.96 3.91 0.99
N ILE A 51 4.09 3.11 0.37
CA ILE A 51 2.62 3.19 0.51
C ILE A 51 2.08 1.81 0.88
N TYR A 52 1.05 1.75 1.72
CA TYR A 52 0.37 0.49 2.05
C TYR A 52 -0.81 0.22 1.12
N TYR A 53 -0.88 -1.00 0.58
CA TYR A 53 -2.07 -1.54 -0.07
C TYR A 53 -2.79 -2.50 0.85
N PHE A 54 -4.12 -2.37 0.90
CA PHE A 54 -5.01 -3.24 1.65
C PHE A 54 -5.73 -4.20 0.69
N PRO A 55 -5.84 -5.50 1.00
CA PRO A 55 -6.75 -6.39 0.30
C PRO A 55 -8.18 -5.87 0.42
N ILE A 56 -8.96 -5.88 -0.68
CA ILE A 56 -10.35 -5.37 -0.69
C ILE A 56 -11.22 -6.04 0.37
N VAL A 57 -10.97 -7.32 0.66
CA VAL A 57 -11.71 -8.08 1.69
C VAL A 57 -11.52 -7.55 3.11
N ASP A 58 -10.45 -6.78 3.35
CA ASP A 58 -10.15 -6.15 4.64
C ASP A 58 -10.63 -4.68 4.69
N VAL A 59 -11.30 -4.21 3.63
CA VAL A 59 -11.82 -2.85 3.48
C VAL A 59 -13.35 -2.87 3.55
N ARG A 60 -13.93 -1.97 4.34
CA ARG A 60 -15.37 -1.74 4.41
C ARG A 60 -15.86 -0.97 3.19
N MET A 61 -16.02 -1.69 2.08
CA MET A 61 -16.48 -1.13 0.82
C MET A 61 -17.90 -0.57 0.88
N ASP A 62 -18.71 -0.96 1.88
CA ASP A 62 -20.02 -0.39 2.17
C ASP A 62 -19.98 1.07 2.63
N LEU A 63 -18.82 1.55 3.08
CA LEU A 63 -18.58 2.93 3.48
C LEU A 63 -17.98 3.81 2.36
N LEU A 64 -17.76 3.23 1.17
CA LEU A 64 -17.08 3.89 0.06
C LEU A 64 -18.00 4.00 -1.15
N GLU A 65 -17.91 5.13 -1.85
CA GLU A 65 -18.56 5.37 -3.12
C GLU A 65 -17.51 5.67 -4.19
N SER A 66 -17.65 5.05 -5.36
CA SER A 66 -16.78 5.35 -6.49
C SER A 66 -17.01 6.78 -6.96
N THR A 67 -15.94 7.49 -7.30
CA THR A 67 -16.01 8.82 -7.91
C THR A 67 -15.50 8.77 -9.34
N ASP A 68 -15.78 9.82 -10.12
CA ASP A 68 -15.25 9.98 -11.48
C ASP A 68 -13.80 10.51 -11.50
N HIS A 69 -13.17 10.74 -10.34
CA HIS A 69 -11.80 11.26 -10.27
C HIS A 69 -10.80 10.21 -10.78
N ALA A 70 -9.99 10.60 -11.76
CA ALA A 70 -8.95 9.77 -12.34
C ALA A 70 -7.65 10.57 -12.56
N THR A 71 -6.52 9.90 -12.46
CA THR A 71 -5.20 10.43 -12.80
C THR A 71 -4.71 9.80 -14.11
N THR A 72 -4.20 10.62 -15.03
CA THR A 72 -3.61 10.22 -16.32
C THR A 72 -2.11 10.01 -16.24
#